data_AF-A0AA91FS44-F1
#
_entry.id   AF-A0AA91FS44-F1
#
_cell.length_a   1.000
_cell.length_b   1.000
_cell.length_c   1.000
_cell.angle_alpha   90.00
_cell.angle_beta   90.00
_cell.angle_gamma   90.00
#
_symmetry.space_group_name_H-M   'P 1'
#
loop_
_entity.id
_entity.type
_entity.pdbx_description
1 polymer ?
#
loop_
_entity_poly.entity_id
_entity_poly.type
_entity_poly.pdbx_seq_one_letter_code
_entity_poly.pdbx_strand_id
1 'polypeptide(L)'
;MKYRIEGMDCASCIGKIETALKRMPEVSDVELNFATETLELSLAPGAPTQASDIEKTIKSLGFGISASTGQQTVSAIDIDSDNQMAPQDKKWWQTRLRLMLKSINRFPNKKLW
;
A
#
# COMPACT_ATOMS: atom_id res chain seq x y z
N MET A 1 -0.16 -8.50 21.61
CA MET A 1 0.58 -7.82 20.50
C MET A 1 -0.10 -6.48 20.23
N LYS A 2 0.65 -5.45 19.84
CA LYS A 2 0.11 -4.08 19.63
C LYS A 2 0.57 -3.51 18.29
N TYR A 3 -0.36 -2.88 17.59
CA TYR A 3 -0.20 -2.31 16.26
C TYR A 3 -0.84 -0.93 16.20
N ARG A 4 -0.27 -0.07 15.35
CA ARG A 4 -0.89 1.18 14.92
C ARG A 4 -1.50 0.98 13.53
N ILE A 5 -2.74 1.43 13.35
CA ILE A 5 -3.48 1.31 12.09
C ILE A 5 -3.76 2.69 11.50
N GLU A 6 -3.24 2.95 10.31
CA GLU A 6 -3.48 4.21 9.61
C GLU A 6 -4.84 4.15 8.88
N GLY A 7 -5.65 5.22 9.05
CA GLY A 7 -6.97 5.33 8.40
C GLY A 7 -8.13 4.71 9.19
N MET A 8 -7.93 4.34 10.45
CA MET A 8 -8.97 3.84 11.35
C MET A 8 -9.63 5.00 12.13
N ASP A 9 -10.42 5.83 11.44
CA ASP A 9 -10.98 7.09 11.96
C ASP A 9 -12.47 7.03 12.33
N CYS A 10 -13.18 5.96 11.94
CA CYS A 10 -14.61 5.82 12.13
C CYS A 10 -15.00 4.45 12.71
N ALA A 11 -16.11 4.41 13.46
CA ALA A 11 -16.67 3.17 14.02
C ALA A 11 -16.93 2.10 12.96
N SER A 12 -17.30 2.50 11.74
CA SER A 12 -17.47 1.59 10.60
C SER A 12 -16.15 0.92 10.18
N CYS A 13 -15.02 1.61 10.30
CA CYS A 13 -13.69 1.05 10.01
C CYS A 13 -13.29 0.01 11.06
N ILE A 14 -13.58 0.27 12.33
CA ILE A 14 -13.37 -0.69 13.42
C ILE A 14 -14.13 -1.98 13.14
N GLY A 15 -15.43 -1.89 12.82
CA GLY A 15 -16.25 -3.07 12.58
C GLY A 15 -15.74 -3.93 11.41
N LYS A 16 -15.19 -3.31 10.36
CA LYS A 16 -14.57 -4.05 9.24
C LYS A 16 -13.32 -4.81 9.69
N ILE A 17 -12.43 -4.14 10.42
CA ILE A 17 -11.18 -4.72 10.92
C ILE A 17 -11.48 -5.85 11.91
N GLU A 18 -12.35 -5.60 12.88
CA GLU A 18 -12.76 -6.58 13.89
C GLU A 18 -13.38 -7.83 13.25
N THR A 19 -14.28 -7.64 12.26
CA THR A 19 -14.91 -8.76 11.55
C THR A 19 -13.88 -9.59 10.77
N ALA A 20 -12.87 -8.95 10.18
CA ALA A 20 -11.80 -9.67 9.48
C ALA A 20 -10.92 -10.47 10.44
N LEU A 21 -10.51 -9.87 11.56
CA LEU A 21 -9.69 -10.54 12.58
C LEU A 21 -10.43 -11.69 13.25
N LYS A 22 -11.74 -11.55 13.53
CA LYS A 22 -12.56 -12.63 14.08
C LYS A 22 -12.72 -13.84 13.16
N ARG A 23 -12.47 -13.68 11.86
CA ARG A 23 -12.48 -14.80 10.90
C ARG A 23 -11.17 -15.57 10.88
N MET A 24 -10.10 -14.99 11.39
CA MET A 24 -8.83 -15.69 11.52
C MET A 24 -8.95 -16.68 12.69
N PRO A 25 -8.69 -17.97 12.47
CA PRO A 25 -8.58 -18.89 13.58
C PRO A 25 -7.44 -18.41 14.49
N GLU A 26 -7.58 -18.63 15.80
CA GLU A 26 -6.51 -18.41 16.80
C GLU A 26 -6.25 -16.96 17.24
N VAL A 27 -6.97 -15.99 16.68
CA VAL A 27 -7.02 -14.63 17.22
C VAL A 27 -8.01 -14.61 18.40
N SER A 28 -7.53 -14.11 19.53
CA SER A 28 -8.28 -13.99 20.78
C SER A 28 -8.09 -12.57 21.34
N ASP A 29 -9.09 -12.08 22.06
CA ASP A 29 -8.96 -10.82 22.80
C ASP A 29 -8.54 -9.63 21.92
N VAL A 30 -9.41 -9.24 20.97
CA VAL A 30 -9.17 -8.11 20.05
C VAL A 30 -9.72 -6.83 20.66
N GLU A 31 -8.85 -5.86 20.90
CA GLU A 31 -9.19 -4.54 21.39
C GLU A 31 -8.75 -3.48 20.37
N LEU A 32 -9.69 -2.61 19.97
CA LEU A 32 -9.48 -1.61 18.93
C LEU A 32 -9.85 -0.23 19.48
N ASN A 33 -8.98 0.75 19.24
CA ASN A 33 -9.21 2.14 19.61
C ASN A 33 -8.99 3.06 18.41
N PHE A 34 -10.08 3.59 17.85
CA PHE A 34 -10.04 4.54 16.72
C PHE A 34 -9.53 5.92 17.12
N ALA A 35 -9.74 6.35 18.38
CA ALA A 35 -9.25 7.64 18.84
C ALA A 35 -7.71 7.69 18.91
N THR A 36 -7.07 6.55 19.19
CA THR A 36 -5.61 6.42 19.21
C THR A 36 -5.05 5.58 18.07
N GLU A 37 -5.88 5.23 17.08
CA GLU A 37 -5.48 4.40 15.92
C GLU A 37 -4.73 3.12 16.32
N THR A 38 -5.13 2.49 17.42
CA THR A 38 -4.40 1.37 18.03
C THR A 38 -5.22 0.09 17.96
N LEU A 39 -4.56 -1.01 17.59
CA LEU A 39 -5.07 -2.37 17.65
C LEU A 39 -4.22 -3.19 18.63
N GLU A 40 -4.85 -3.82 19.59
CA GLU A 40 -4.27 -4.81 20.48
C GLU A 40 -4.98 -6.15 20.27
N LEU A 41 -4.21 -7.23 20.22
CA LEU A 41 -4.75 -8.59 20.11
C LEU A 41 -3.85 -9.60 20.78
N SER A 42 -4.43 -10.73 21.18
CA SER A 42 -3.73 -11.88 21.72
C SER A 42 -3.90 -13.09 20.79
N LEU A 43 -2.85 -13.89 20.66
CA LEU A 43 -2.92 -15.15 19.92
C LEU A 43 -3.05 -16.31 20.92
N ALA A 44 -3.81 -17.32 20.53
CA ALA A 44 -3.91 -18.55 21.32
C ALA A 44 -2.53 -19.23 21.44
N PRO A 45 -2.22 -19.85 22.58
CA PRO A 45 -0.96 -20.56 22.75
C PRO A 45 -0.85 -21.73 21.77
N GLY A 46 0.20 -21.74 20.94
CA GLY A 46 0.43 -22.78 19.92
C GLY A 46 -0.11 -22.44 18.52
N ALA A 47 -0.63 -21.22 18.31
CA ALA A 47 -1.07 -20.74 17.02
C ALA A 47 0.09 -20.67 15.98
N PRO A 48 0.00 -21.28 14.79
CA PRO A 48 0.88 -20.99 13.66
C PRO A 48 0.74 -19.55 13.13
N THR A 49 -0.32 -18.83 13.51
CA THR A 49 -0.55 -17.44 13.09
C THR A 49 0.61 -16.53 13.50
N GLN A 50 1.22 -15.85 12.53
CA GLN A 50 2.34 -14.93 12.77
C GLN A 50 1.89 -13.46 12.60
N ALA A 51 2.71 -12.54 13.11
CA ALA A 51 2.48 -11.10 12.93
C ALA A 51 2.28 -10.71 11.45
N SER A 52 2.99 -11.36 10.53
CA SER A 52 2.87 -11.12 9.09
C SER A 52 1.49 -11.47 8.51
N ASP A 53 0.77 -12.43 9.09
CA ASP A 53 -0.56 -12.81 8.62
C ASP A 53 -1.62 -11.77 9.01
N ILE A 54 -1.46 -11.22 10.22
CA ILE A 54 -2.26 -10.10 10.71
C ILE A 54 -2.03 -8.87 9.82
N GLU A 55 -0.75 -8.56 9.55
CA GLU A 55 -0.40 -7.42 8.68
C GLU A 55 -0.99 -7.54 7.28
N LYS A 56 -0.89 -8.74 6.66
CA LYS A 56 -1.49 -8.99 5.35
C LYS A 56 -3.00 -8.81 5.36
N THR A 57 -3.66 -9.31 6.40
CA THR A 57 -5.12 -9.19 6.55
C THR A 57 -5.52 -7.72 6.61
N ILE A 58 -4.87 -6.92 7.45
CA ILE A 58 -5.17 -5.49 7.56
C ILE A 58 -4.84 -4.73 6.27
N LYS A 59 -3.71 -5.01 5.62
CA LYS A 59 -3.35 -4.41 4.31
C LYS A 59 -4.35 -4.75 3.22
N SER A 60 -4.88 -5.97 3.19
CA SER A 60 -5.90 -6.39 2.21
C SER A 60 -7.23 -5.66 2.35
N LEU A 61 -7.51 -5.11 3.54
CA LEU A 61 -8.67 -4.24 3.78
C LEU A 61 -8.42 -2.78 3.35
N GLY A 62 -7.20 -2.45 2.94
CA GLY A 62 -6.79 -1.11 2.52
C GLY A 62 -6.33 -0.20 3.65
N PHE A 63 -5.99 -0.75 4.82
CA PHE A 63 -5.46 0.02 5.95
C PHE A 63 -3.94 -0.12 6.08
N GLY A 64 -3.28 0.95 6.48
CA GLY A 64 -1.86 0.90 6.86
C GLY A 64 -1.72 0.24 8.24
N ILE A 65 -0.66 -0.54 8.44
CA ILE A 65 -0.37 -1.18 9.73
C ILE A 65 1.12 -1.12 10.05
N SER A 66 1.45 -0.75 11.29
CA SER A 66 2.80 -0.73 11.82
C SER A 66 2.82 -1.36 13.21
N ALA A 67 3.69 -2.34 13.43
CA ALA A 67 3.91 -2.87 14.77
C ALA A 67 4.43 -1.76 15.68
N SER A 68 3.79 -1.55 16.83
CA SER A 68 4.19 -0.48 17.76
C SER A 68 5.38 -0.94 18.60
N THR A 69 6.55 -1.11 17.97
CA THR A 69 7.82 -1.33 18.67
C THR A 69 8.44 0.01 19.02
N GLY A 70 7.79 0.82 19.86
CA GLY A 70 8.38 2.02 20.51
C GLY A 70 9.14 3.05 19.64
N GLN A 71 9.12 2.97 18.31
CA GLN A 71 9.90 3.81 17.42
C GLN A 71 9.09 4.12 16.17
N GLN A 72 8.64 5.36 16.15
CA GLN A 72 8.00 6.05 15.06
C GLN A 72 9.04 6.24 13.94
N THR A 73 9.21 5.23 13.10
CA THR A 73 9.90 5.41 11.82
C THR A 73 8.87 5.93 10.83
N VAL A 74 8.90 7.25 10.65
CA VAL A 74 8.43 8.01 9.48
C VAL A 74 8.04 7.12 8.30
N SER A 75 6.77 7.24 7.91
CA SER A 75 6.17 6.72 6.70
C SER A 75 7.11 6.96 5.51
N ALA A 76 7.84 5.92 5.13
CA ALA A 76 8.37 5.80 3.79
C ALA A 76 7.15 5.64 2.87
N ILE A 77 6.68 6.79 2.38
CA ILE A 77 6.14 7.03 1.05
C ILE A 77 6.03 5.75 0.20
N ASP A 78 4.92 5.02 0.32
CA ASP A 78 4.54 4.03 -0.69
C ASP A 78 3.76 4.77 -1.79
N ILE A 79 4.52 5.27 -2.76
CA ILE A 79 4.07 5.41 -4.14
C ILE A 79 3.68 4.00 -4.60
N ASP A 80 2.45 3.89 -5.09
CA ASP A 80 1.92 2.90 -6.04
C ASP A 80 2.88 1.75 -6.40
N SER A 81 2.57 0.56 -5.88
CA SER A 81 3.25 -0.67 -6.24
C SER A 81 2.57 -1.31 -7.44
N ASP A 82 2.99 -0.95 -8.65
CA ASP A 82 2.99 -1.87 -9.80
C ASP A 82 4.40 -2.03 -10.38
N ASN A 83 5.12 -2.95 -9.74
CA ASN A 83 5.96 -3.97 -10.35
C ASN A 83 6.41 -3.77 -11.81
N GLN A 84 7.69 -3.44 -12.01
CA GLN A 84 8.49 -3.97 -13.12
C GLN A 84 9.99 -3.85 -12.81
N MET A 85 10.60 -4.96 -12.36
CA MET A 85 12.05 -5.12 -12.31
C MET A 85 12.56 -5.53 -13.69
N ALA A 86 13.10 -4.58 -14.45
CA ALA A 86 14.10 -4.84 -15.49
C ALA A 86 15.31 -3.91 -15.24
N PRO A 87 16.56 -4.37 -15.44
CA PRO A 87 17.73 -3.59 -15.03
C PRO A 87 17.89 -2.35 -15.92
N GLN A 88 18.02 -1.21 -15.25
CA GLN A 88 18.72 0.02 -15.64
C GLN A 88 19.33 0.03 -17.06
N ASP A 89 18.65 0.64 -18.04
CA ASP A 89 19.39 1.32 -19.10
C ASP A 89 18.68 2.57 -19.62
N LYS A 90 19.46 3.65 -19.64
CA LYS A 90 19.03 5.00 -19.97
C LYS A 90 18.81 5.10 -21.49
N LYS A 91 17.85 5.95 -21.91
CA LYS A 91 17.70 6.53 -23.28
C LYS A 91 16.83 5.79 -24.32
N TRP A 92 15.60 5.42 -23.99
CA TRP A 92 14.66 4.90 -25.00
C TRP A 92 13.67 5.94 -25.57
N TRP A 93 13.48 7.11 -24.94
CA TRP A 93 12.58 8.17 -25.45
C TRP A 93 13.23 9.14 -26.43
N GLN A 94 14.56 9.29 -26.40
CA GLN A 94 15.29 10.17 -27.32
C GLN A 94 15.46 9.57 -28.72
N THR A 95 15.27 8.25 -28.86
CA THR A 95 15.44 7.54 -30.14
C THR A 95 14.15 7.53 -30.97
N ARG A 96 12.96 7.58 -30.35
CA ARG A 96 11.68 7.59 -31.08
C ARG A 96 11.29 8.96 -31.64
N LEU A 97 11.82 10.07 -31.10
CA LEU A 97 11.62 11.40 -31.70
C LEU A 97 12.40 11.59 -33.02
N ARG A 98 13.45 10.80 -33.26
CA ARG A 98 14.27 10.86 -34.49
C ARG A 98 13.77 9.99 -35.65
N LEU A 99 12.88 9.02 -35.40
CA LEU A 99 12.43 8.06 -36.41
C LEU A 99 11.04 8.36 -37.02
N MET A 100 10.38 9.43 -36.58
CA MET A 100 9.08 9.90 -37.11
C MET A 100 9.19 11.16 -37.99
N LEU A 101 10.39 11.48 -38.50
CA LEU A 101 10.64 12.66 -39.34
C LEU A 101 11.24 12.31 -40.73
N LYS A 102 10.96 11.13 -41.30
CA LYS A 102 11.52 10.77 -42.63
C LYS A 102 10.60 10.05 -43.63
N SER A 103 9.29 10.14 -43.46
CA SER A 103 8.28 9.83 -44.49
C SER A 103 6.95 10.35 -43.96
N ILE A 104 6.42 11.48 -44.38
CA ILE A 104 5.81 11.70 -45.70
C ILE A 104 5.83 13.22 -45.96
N ASN A 105 6.58 13.61 -46.98
CA ASN A 105 6.23 14.63 -47.97
C ASN A 105 5.85 16.05 -47.49
N ARG A 106 6.73 17.00 -47.86
CA ARG A 106 6.37 18.18 -48.68
C ARG A 106 5.80 19.41 -47.93
N PHE A 107 6.70 20.38 -47.71
CA PHE A 107 6.52 21.84 -47.91
C PHE A 107 5.31 22.24 -48.81
N PRO A 108 4.75 23.48 -48.79
CA PRO A 108 5.28 24.70 -48.17
C PRO A 108 4.21 25.62 -47.48
N ASN A 109 4.70 26.56 -46.66
CA ASN A 109 4.42 28.01 -46.72
C ASN A 109 2.97 28.46 -47.04
N LYS A 110 2.30 29.17 -46.12
CA LYS A 110 1.98 30.60 -46.26
C LYS A 110 1.00 31.10 -45.18
N LYS A 111 1.40 32.22 -44.56
CA LYS A 111 0.64 33.47 -44.29
C LYS A 111 -0.74 33.34 -43.66
N LEU A 112 -0.89 33.96 -42.48
CA LEU A 112 -1.77 35.12 -42.20
C LEU A 112 -3.20 34.94 -42.73
N TRP A 113 -4.17 34.89 -41.83
CA TRP A 113 -4.97 36.04 -41.38
C TRP A 113 -5.34 35.85 -39.91
#